data_AF-A0A0S8BBR5-F1
#
_entry.id   AF-A0A0S8BBR5-F1
#
_cell.length_a   1.000
_cell.length_b   1.000
_cell.length_c   1.000
_cell.angle_alpha   90.00
_cell.angle_beta   90.00
_cell.angle_gamma   90.00
#
_symmetry.space_group_name_H-M   'P 1'
#
loop_
_entity.id
_entity.type
_entity.pdbx_description
1 polymer ?
#
loop_
_entity_poly.entity_id
_entity_poly.type
_entity_poly.pdbx_seq_one_letter_code
_entity_poly.pdbx_strand_id
1 'polypeptide(L)'
;MLALGILSGVLIALGGLMFQLARHSRQSGAVGYRSAAVTSAASWAGGVPWDSIGGMIGCETDSVGQMVYTRCTSVESPTPRSRRITVVISPTGPLVAAPDTVVVERSRPRSLSPFNVN
;
A
#
# COMPACT_ATOMS: atom_id res chain seq x y z
N MET A 1 50.52 -20.80 -1.69
CA MET A 1 50.07 -19.40 -1.79
C MET A 1 48.89 -19.20 -2.73
N LEU A 2 48.88 -19.82 -3.93
CA LEU A 2 47.74 -19.78 -4.87
C LEU A 2 46.37 -20.14 -4.25
N ALA A 3 46.30 -21.18 -3.41
CA ALA A 3 45.05 -21.60 -2.77
C ALA A 3 44.41 -20.53 -1.85
N LEU A 4 45.22 -19.75 -1.12
CA LEU A 4 44.72 -18.68 -0.26
C LEU A 4 44.19 -17.48 -1.08
N GLY A 5 44.84 -17.17 -2.20
CA GLY A 5 44.38 -16.13 -3.13
C GLY A 5 43.03 -16.48 -3.75
N ILE A 6 42.87 -17.73 -4.21
CA ILE A 6 41.61 -18.22 -4.78
C ILE A 6 40.49 -18.17 -3.73
N LEU A 7 40.75 -18.64 -2.51
CA LEU A 7 39.75 -18.63 -1.44
C LEU A 7 39.33 -17.21 -1.06
N SER A 8 40.27 -16.25 -1.01
CA SER A 8 39.93 -14.85 -0.76
C SER A 8 39.05 -14.23 -1.86
N GLY A 9 39.35 -14.52 -3.13
CA GLY A 9 38.56 -14.05 -4.27
C GLY A 9 37.13 -14.59 -4.26
N VAL A 10 36.96 -15.88 -3.92
CA VAL A 10 35.64 -16.51 -3.81
C VAL A 10 34.82 -15.86 -2.70
N LEU A 11 35.41 -15.58 -1.52
CA LEU A 11 34.69 -14.94 -0.42
C LEU A 11 34.22 -13.51 -0.77
N ILE A 12 35.06 -12.74 -1.48
CA ILE A 12 34.68 -11.40 -1.95
C ILE A 12 33.54 -11.48 -2.97
N ALA A 13 33.63 -12.39 -3.94
CA ALA A 13 32.58 -12.60 -4.94
C ALA A 13 31.24 -13.01 -4.29
N LEU A 14 31.28 -13.90 -3.30
CA LEU A 14 30.10 -14.38 -2.59
C LEU A 14 29.49 -13.26 -1.72
N GLY A 15 30.32 -12.47 -1.04
CA GLY A 15 29.88 -11.29 -0.28
C GLY A 15 29.20 -10.24 -1.17
N GLY A 16 29.75 -9.99 -2.36
CA GLY A 16 29.16 -9.10 -3.36
C GLY A 16 27.79 -9.59 -3.84
N LEU A 17 27.66 -10.89 -4.13
CA LEU A 17 26.40 -11.50 -4.55
C LEU A 17 25.32 -11.40 -3.46
N MET A 18 25.66 -11.72 -2.22
CA MET A 18 24.73 -11.63 -1.08
C MET A 18 24.23 -10.20 -0.88
N PHE A 19 25.10 -9.20 -1.04
CA PHE A 19 24.71 -7.79 -0.93
C PHE A 19 23.74 -7.36 -2.05
N GLN A 20 23.96 -7.84 -3.28
CA GLN A 20 23.04 -7.60 -4.40
C GLN A 20 21.69 -8.28 -4.18
N LEU A 21 21.68 -9.54 -3.73
CA LEU A 21 20.47 -10.28 -3.39
C LEU A 21 19.67 -9.59 -2.28
N ALA A 22 20.34 -9.07 -1.25
CA ALA A 22 19.70 -8.34 -0.16
C ALA A 22 19.04 -7.05 -0.67
N ARG A 23 19.70 -6.30 -1.56
CA ARG A 23 19.12 -5.10 -2.19
C ARG A 23 17.92 -5.46 -3.06
N HIS A 24 18.03 -6.51 -3.86
CA HIS A 24 16.94 -6.94 -4.74
C HIS A 24 15.74 -7.44 -3.94
N SER A 25 15.96 -8.22 -2.87
CA SER A 25 14.90 -8.69 -1.98
C SER A 25 14.17 -7.54 -1.29
N ARG A 26 14.88 -6.48 -0.88
CA ARG A 26 14.24 -5.28 -0.30
C ARG A 26 13.36 -4.55 -1.31
N GLN A 27 13.81 -4.43 -2.55
CA GLN A 27 13.02 -3.81 -3.62
C GLN A 27 11.76 -4.63 -3.93
N SER A 28 11.88 -5.95 -4.05
CA SER A 28 10.75 -6.85 -4.25
C SER A 28 9.77 -6.80 -3.07
N GLY A 29 10.30 -6.74 -1.84
CA GLY A 29 9.49 -6.59 -0.62
C GLY A 29 8.70 -5.28 -0.60
N ALA A 30 9.31 -4.16 -1.01
CA ALA A 30 8.63 -2.86 -1.10
C ALA A 30 7.42 -2.90 -2.02
N VAL A 31 7.53 -3.56 -3.18
CA VAL A 31 6.40 -3.72 -4.13
C VAL A 31 5.30 -4.60 -3.52
N GLY A 32 5.68 -5.69 -2.84
CA GLY A 32 4.73 -6.57 -2.17
C GLY A 32 3.91 -5.84 -1.09
N TYR A 33 4.58 -5.10 -0.22
CA TYR A 33 3.90 -4.30 0.82
C TYR A 33 3.03 -3.20 0.22
N ARG A 34 3.45 -2.58 -0.89
CA ARG A 34 2.65 -1.59 -1.60
C ARG A 34 1.33 -2.16 -2.11
N SER A 35 1.38 -3.32 -2.79
CA SER A 35 0.17 -3.99 -3.27
C SER A 35 -0.77 -4.38 -2.13
N ALA A 36 -0.21 -4.85 -1.01
CA ALA A 36 -0.98 -5.16 0.18
C ALA A 36 -1.66 -3.90 0.78
N ALA A 37 -0.93 -2.78 0.88
CA ALA A 37 -1.48 -1.51 1.33
C ALA A 37 -2.62 -1.01 0.42
N VAL A 38 -2.43 -1.05 -0.90
CA VAL A 38 -3.46 -0.71 -1.90
C VAL A 38 -4.70 -1.58 -1.74
N THR A 39 -4.52 -2.89 -1.56
CA THR A 39 -5.64 -3.83 -1.41
C THR A 39 -6.38 -3.59 -0.09
N SER A 40 -5.65 -3.32 1.00
CA SER A 40 -6.23 -2.99 2.30
C SER A 40 -7.00 -1.67 2.28
N ALA A 41 -6.50 -0.67 1.56
CA ALA A 41 -7.18 0.61 1.40
C ALA A 41 -8.45 0.48 0.56
N ALA A 42 -8.41 -0.33 -0.50
CA ALA A 42 -9.59 -0.62 -1.33
C ALA A 42 -10.68 -1.35 -0.53
N SER A 43 -10.31 -2.38 0.24
CA SER A 43 -11.27 -3.14 1.05
C SER A 43 -11.85 -2.28 2.18
N TRP A 44 -11.02 -1.47 2.83
CA TRP A 44 -11.47 -0.50 3.82
C TRP A 44 -12.45 0.53 3.23
N ALA A 45 -12.09 1.19 2.13
CA ALA A 45 -12.96 2.19 1.48
C ALA A 45 -14.29 1.58 0.99
N GLY A 46 -14.26 0.32 0.54
CA GLY A 46 -15.44 -0.45 0.15
C GLY A 46 -16.32 -0.87 1.33
N GLY A 47 -15.75 -1.10 2.51
CA GLY A 47 -16.44 -1.60 3.69
C GLY A 47 -17.07 -0.53 4.59
N VAL A 48 -16.68 0.73 4.46
CA VAL A 48 -17.16 1.80 5.35
C VAL A 48 -18.68 2.03 5.22
N PRO A 49 -19.42 2.31 6.31
CA PRO A 49 -20.83 2.71 6.22
C PRO A 49 -21.04 3.95 5.34
N TRP A 50 -22.11 3.98 4.55
CA TRP A 50 -22.32 5.07 3.59
C TRP A 50 -22.30 6.46 4.25
N ASP A 51 -22.96 6.60 5.39
CA ASP A 51 -23.13 7.90 6.05
C ASP A 51 -21.85 8.43 6.70
N SER A 52 -20.87 7.56 7.04
CA SER A 52 -19.61 7.96 7.64
C SER A 52 -18.51 8.32 6.63
N ILE A 53 -18.72 8.10 5.32
CA ILE A 53 -17.70 8.35 4.28
C ILE A 53 -17.12 9.78 4.35
N GLY A 54 -17.97 10.78 4.63
CA GLY A 54 -17.52 12.18 4.71
C GLY A 54 -16.60 12.47 5.91
N GLY A 55 -16.73 11.71 7.00
CA GLY A 55 -15.90 11.87 8.19
C GLY A 55 -14.49 11.30 8.05
N MET A 56 -14.22 10.57 6.96
CA MET A 56 -12.92 9.94 6.73
C MET A 56 -11.95 10.82 5.93
N ILE A 57 -12.37 12.00 5.47
CA ILE A 57 -11.52 12.90 4.68
C ILE A 57 -10.35 13.36 5.54
N GLY A 58 -9.13 13.19 5.03
CA GLY A 58 -7.92 13.61 5.72
C GLY A 58 -6.73 12.72 5.39
N CYS A 59 -5.64 12.91 6.12
CA CYS A 59 -4.46 12.07 6.00
C CYS A 59 -4.21 11.36 7.32
N GLU A 60 -3.96 10.06 7.26
CA GLU A 60 -3.65 9.22 8.41
C GLU A 60 -2.38 8.41 8.12
N THR A 61 -1.56 8.20 9.13
CA THR A 61 -0.36 7.36 9.02
C THR A 61 -0.72 5.92 9.40
N ASP A 62 -0.32 4.99 8.55
CA ASP A 62 -0.62 3.57 8.70
C ASP A 62 0.59 2.73 8.23
N SER A 63 0.55 1.43 8.49
CA SER A 63 1.66 0.53 8.19
C SER A 63 1.19 -0.85 7.75
N VAL A 64 1.89 -1.41 6.76
CA VAL A 64 1.71 -2.79 6.31
C VAL A 64 3.06 -3.47 6.31
N GLY A 65 3.23 -4.42 7.23
CA GLY A 65 4.53 -5.07 7.46
C GLY A 65 5.60 -4.05 7.87
N GLN A 66 6.64 -3.92 7.05
CA GLN A 66 7.73 -2.96 7.27
C GLN A 66 7.54 -1.62 6.55
N MET A 67 6.48 -1.49 5.74
CA MET A 67 6.21 -0.27 4.98
C MET A 67 5.30 0.67 5.77
N VAL A 68 5.83 1.81 6.17
CA VAL A 68 5.07 2.92 6.76
C VAL A 68 4.64 3.87 5.64
N TYR A 69 3.36 4.22 5.62
CA TYR A 69 2.78 5.09 4.61
C TYR A 69 1.79 6.07 5.22
N THR A 70 1.58 7.19 4.52
CA THR A 70 0.48 8.11 4.77
C THR A 70 -0.62 7.84 3.76
N ARG A 71 -1.82 7.60 4.26
CA ARG A 71 -3.04 7.40 3.49
C ARG A 71 -3.84 8.69 3.52
N CYS A 72 -3.91 9.40 2.41
CA CYS A 72 -4.72 10.59 2.25
C CYS A 72 -5.99 10.27 1.47
N THR A 73 -7.13 10.64 2.02
CA THR A 73 -8.46 10.33 1.49
C THR A 73 -9.17 11.61 1.09
N SER A 74 -9.77 11.57 -0.08
CA SER A 74 -10.66 12.61 -0.58
C SER A 74 -11.94 11.96 -1.07
N VAL A 75 -13.05 12.68 -0.90
CA VAL A 75 -14.38 12.17 -1.28
C VAL A 75 -15.05 13.21 -2.15
N GLU A 76 -15.35 12.81 -3.38
CA GLU A 76 -16.17 13.59 -4.30
C GLU A 76 -17.58 13.00 -4.32
N SER A 77 -18.60 13.85 -4.38
CA SER A 77 -20.00 13.42 -4.49
C SER A 77 -20.58 13.87 -5.82
N PRO A 78 -20.29 13.18 -6.93
CA PRO A 78 -20.77 13.59 -8.26
C PRO A 78 -22.31 13.56 -8.36
N THR A 79 -22.99 12.74 -7.56
CA THR A 79 -24.44 12.82 -7.35
C THR A 79 -24.78 12.61 -5.86
N PRO A 80 -25.98 12.97 -5.39
CA PRO A 80 -26.40 12.69 -4.00
C PRO A 80 -26.44 11.20 -3.63
N ARG A 81 -26.38 10.31 -4.64
CA ARG A 81 -26.43 8.85 -4.48
C ARG A 81 -25.14 8.15 -4.92
N SER A 82 -24.11 8.91 -5.32
CA SER A 82 -22.81 8.35 -5.71
C SER A 82 -21.67 9.14 -5.05
N ARG A 83 -20.71 8.41 -4.51
CA ARG A 83 -19.50 8.96 -3.89
C ARG A 83 -18.31 8.30 -4.54
N ARG A 84 -17.35 9.11 -4.96
CA ARG A 84 -16.04 8.68 -5.44
C ARG A 84 -15.05 8.92 -4.31
N ILE A 85 -14.51 7.85 -3.76
CA ILE A 85 -13.51 7.88 -2.69
C ILE A 85 -12.16 7.69 -3.35
N THR A 86 -11.30 8.70 -3.27
CA THR A 86 -9.93 8.64 -3.78
C THR A 86 -8.97 8.55 -2.61
N VAL A 87 -8.19 7.49 -2.56
CA VAL A 87 -7.22 7.18 -1.51
C VAL A 87 -5.83 7.20 -2.12
N VAL A 88 -5.01 8.15 -1.72
CA VAL A 88 -3.61 8.26 -2.11
C VAL A 88 -2.74 7.66 -1.01
N ILE A 89 -1.95 6.65 -1.36
CA ILE A 89 -1.01 5.98 -0.46
C ILE A 89 0.38 6.48 -0.81
N SER A 90 0.99 7.23 0.11
CA SER A 90 2.33 7.78 -0.04
C SER A 90 3.27 7.15 0.98
N PRO A 91 4.28 6.36 0.56
CA PRO A 91 5.26 5.80 1.48
C PRO A 91 6.06 6.91 2.19
N THR A 92 6.19 6.81 3.51
CA THR A 92 6.95 7.78 4.34
C THR A 92 8.12 7.14 5.10
N GLY A 93 8.26 5.81 5.01
CA GLY A 93 9.30 5.04 5.69
C GLY A 93 10.58 4.81 4.88
N PRO A 94 11.48 3.92 5.37
CA PRO A 94 12.77 3.61 4.73
C PRO A 94 12.64 2.79 3.44
N LEU A 95 11.49 2.16 3.22
CA LEU A 95 11.15 1.48 1.97
C LEU A 95 10.55 2.52 1.02
N VAL A 96 11.37 2.95 0.05
CA VAL A 96 10.95 3.91 -0.97
C VAL A 96 10.23 3.16 -2.09
N ALA A 97 8.94 3.44 -2.25
CA ALA A 97 8.14 3.01 -3.39
C ALA A 97 7.40 4.22 -3.98
N ALA A 98 6.97 4.13 -5.24
CA ALA A 98 6.16 5.18 -5.84
C ALA A 98 4.79 5.25 -5.14
N PRO A 99 4.24 6.45 -4.90
CA PRO A 99 2.89 6.61 -4.40
C PRO A 99 1.88 5.95 -5.35
N ASP A 100 0.85 5.32 -4.79
CA ASP A 100 -0.24 4.73 -5.54
C ASP A 100 -1.56 5.41 -5.16
N THR A 101 -2.49 5.46 -6.12
CA THR A 101 -3.83 6.02 -5.90
C THR A 101 -4.87 4.95 -6.18
N VAL A 102 -5.79 4.80 -5.25
CA VAL A 102 -6.94 3.90 -5.35
C VAL A 102 -8.19 4.74 -5.44
N VAL A 103 -9.02 4.48 -6.43
CA VAL A 103 -10.33 5.13 -6.57
C VAL A 103 -11.40 4.07 -6.39
N VAL A 104 -12.29 4.28 -5.42
CA VAL A 104 -13.43 3.42 -5.15
C VAL A 104 -14.70 4.24 -5.36
N GLU A 105 -15.47 3.87 -6.38
CA GLU A 105 -16.79 4.44 -6.60
C GLU A 105 -17.84 3.63 -5.86
N ARG A 106 -18.67 4.32 -5.09
CA ARG A 106 -19.74 3.70 -4.31
C ARG A 106 -21.06 4.37 -4.63
N SER A 107 -22.09 3.55 -4.70
CA SER A 107 -23.48 4.00 -4.78
C SER A 107 -24.19 3.77 -3.46
N ARG A 108 -25.14 4.66 -3.14
CA ARG A 108 -25.96 4.52 -1.94
C ARG A 108 -26.78 3.23 -2.03
N PRO A 109 -26.78 2.36 -1.01
CA PRO A 109 -27.64 1.20 -0.96
C PRO A 109 -29.11 1.61 -1.12
N ARG A 110 -29.90 0.84 -1.89
CA ARG A 110 -31.36 1.02 -1.95
C ARG A 110 -31.98 0.52 -0.65
N SER A 111 -33.07 1.12 -0.17
CA SER A 111 -33.67 0.75 1.13
C SER A 111 -34.17 -0.71 1.20
N LEU A 112 -34.39 -1.36 0.05
CA LEU A 112 -34.77 -2.78 -0.07
C LEU A 112 -33.58 -3.71 -0.30
N SER A 113 -32.35 -3.21 -0.24
CA SER A 113 -31.14 -4.03 -0.38
C SER A 113 -30.91 -4.84 0.89
N PRO A 114 -30.66 -6.17 0.80
CA PRO A 114 -30.31 -6.99 1.96
C PRO A 114 -28.95 -6.61 2.59
N PHE A 115 -28.18 -5.71 1.97
CA PHE A 115 -26.96 -5.12 2.53
C PHE A 115 -27.18 -3.77 3.24
N ASN A 116 -28.45 -3.39 3.48
CA ASN A 116 -28.80 -2.25 4.30
C ASN A 116 -28.86 -2.69 5.77
N VAL A 117 -27.69 -2.89 6.39
CA VAL A 117 -27.59 -3.07 7.84
C VAL A 117 -27.50 -1.68 8.47
N ASN A 118 -28.55 -1.36 9.23
CA ASN A 118 -28.76 -0.12 9.97
C ASN A 118 -27.71 0.06 11.06
#